data_AF-A0A0R2QFQ1-F1
#
_entry.id   AF-A0A0R2QFQ1-F1
#
_cell.length_a   1.000
_cell.length_b   1.000
_cell.length_c   1.000
_cell.angle_alpha   90.00
_cell.angle_beta   90.00
_cell.angle_gamma   90.00
#
_symmetry.space_group_name_H-M   'P 1'
#
loop_
_entity.id
_entity.type
_entity.pdbx_description
1 polymer ?
#
loop_
_entity_poly.entity_id
_entity_poly.type
_entity_poly.pdbx_seq_one_letter_code
_entity_poly.pdbx_strand_id
1 'polypeptide(L)'
;MAGIALGLAIGVKWSGLYFLAALGIYTFIVDLNLRGRLGMPRVLAIGQGALNAIVLVVPAFGIYLLGWLGWITGSDGWGRTAKPSWYESLWDYHLNAYAFHTGLISPHPYQANAFEWLLSLRPTALFFERYEGSSACGVLTDCTVALTAIPNLVIWLGGLLAIIWLGLRNIRKFNAGSFGLVTGFLAGWLPWVFYLERTTFQFYAVAYAPYLVLALAFAMHAYWRKGVARGLKGRPGALAVLITSVVLFALYFLSIWMALPVPDFVWRMQMIFPFWI
;
A
#
# COMPACT_ATOMS: atom_id res chain seq x y z
N MET A 1 19.09 8.03 -3.20
CA MET A 1 17.72 8.03 -3.76
C MET A 1 16.71 7.32 -2.87
N ALA A 2 16.92 6.06 -2.46
CA ALA A 2 15.95 5.35 -1.59
C ALA A 2 15.65 6.07 -0.26
N GLY A 3 16.69 6.51 0.48
CA GLY A 3 16.49 7.28 1.71
C GLY A 3 15.69 8.58 1.50
N ILE A 4 15.92 9.28 0.38
CA ILE A 4 15.18 10.50 0.03
C ILE A 4 13.68 10.18 -0.17
N ALA A 5 13.38 9.17 -1.00
CA ALA A 5 12.00 8.77 -1.28
C ALA A 5 11.27 8.30 -0.01
N LEU A 6 11.96 7.59 0.87
CA LEU A 6 11.40 7.16 2.16
C LEU A 6 11.21 8.33 3.12
N GLY A 7 12.11 9.32 3.14
CA GLY A 7 11.92 10.56 3.89
C GLY A 7 10.67 11.33 3.44
N LEU A 8 10.45 11.45 2.12
CA LEU A 8 9.22 12.03 1.57
C LEU A 8 7.99 11.23 2.00
N ALA A 9 8.06 9.89 1.94
CA ALA A 9 6.94 9.03 2.36
C ALA A 9 6.61 9.20 3.85
N ILE A 10 7.62 9.27 4.73
CA ILE A 10 7.45 9.51 6.17
C ILE A 10 6.82 10.89 6.41
N GLY A 11 7.24 11.90 5.64
CA GLY A 11 6.67 13.25 5.71
C GLY A 11 5.18 13.31 5.35
N VAL A 12 4.72 12.48 4.41
CA VAL A 12 3.29 12.36 4.07
C VAL A 12 2.53 11.54 5.11
N LYS A 13 3.10 10.41 5.55
CA LYS A 13 2.46 9.51 6.51
C LYS A 13 3.50 8.69 7.28
N TRP A 14 3.38 8.64 8.60
CA TRP A 14 4.35 7.98 9.47
C TRP A 14 4.52 6.48 9.22
N SER A 15 3.53 5.83 8.60
CA SER A 15 3.66 4.44 8.13
C SER A 15 4.80 4.24 7.12
N GLY A 16 5.33 5.31 6.53
CA GLY A 16 6.58 5.27 5.75
C GLY A 16 7.78 4.73 6.54
N LEU A 17 7.78 4.86 7.87
CA LEU A 17 8.82 4.31 8.75
C LEU A 17 8.91 2.79 8.64
N TYR A 18 7.78 2.12 8.44
CA TYR A 18 7.75 0.66 8.29
C TYR A 18 8.49 0.23 7.02
N PHE A 19 8.35 0.97 5.93
CA PHE A 19 9.09 0.73 4.69
C PHE A 19 10.58 1.04 4.83
N LEU A 20 10.96 2.08 5.59
CA LEU A 20 12.35 2.38 5.88
C LEU A 20 13.02 1.24 6.66
N ALA A 21 12.39 0.78 7.74
CA ALA A 21 12.88 -0.33 8.55
C ALA A 21 12.94 -1.64 7.74
N ALA A 22 11.87 -1.95 7.00
CA ALA A 22 11.82 -3.15 6.18
C ALA A 22 12.86 -3.14 5.05
N LEU A 23 13.12 -1.99 4.42
CA LEU A 23 14.19 -1.87 3.43
C LEU A 23 15.57 -2.06 4.05
N GLY A 24 15.80 -1.50 5.25
CA GLY A 24 17.03 -1.74 6.01
C GLY A 24 17.25 -3.24 6.26
N ILE A 25 16.24 -3.93 6.81
CA ILE A 25 16.27 -5.39 7.04
C ILE A 25 16.49 -6.15 5.72
N TYR A 26 15.80 -5.76 4.65
CA TYR A 26 15.94 -6.35 3.33
C TYR A 26 17.38 -6.30 2.83
N THR A 27 18.00 -5.12 2.84
CA THR A 27 19.38 -4.95 2.35
C THR A 27 20.37 -5.76 3.17
N PHE A 28 20.20 -5.80 4.50
CA PHE A 28 21.03 -6.60 5.39
C PHE A 28 20.93 -8.10 5.10
N ILE A 29 19.71 -8.64 5.00
CA ILE A 29 19.50 -10.08 4.73
C ILE A 29 20.02 -10.46 3.35
N VAL A 30 19.84 -9.60 2.33
CA VAL A 30 20.37 -9.85 0.99
C VAL A 30 21.90 -9.90 1.01
N ASP A 31 22.57 -8.95 1.66
CA ASP A 31 24.03 -8.92 1.78
C ASP A 31 24.55 -10.14 2.55
N LEU A 32 23.91 -10.50 3.66
CA LEU A 32 24.24 -11.68 4.45
C LEU A 32 24.16 -12.97 3.62
N ASN A 33 23.09 -13.13 2.83
CA ASN A 33 22.91 -14.29 1.96
C ASN A 33 23.92 -14.31 0.80
N LEU A 34 24.22 -13.16 0.21
CA LEU A 34 25.18 -13.04 -0.88
C LEU A 34 26.59 -13.42 -0.42
N ARG A 35 27.04 -12.88 0.73
CA ARG A 35 28.33 -13.24 1.32
C ARG A 35 28.42 -14.72 1.66
N GLY A 36 27.35 -15.29 2.21
CA GLY A 36 27.27 -16.73 2.47
C GLY A 36 27.44 -17.58 1.20
N ARG A 37 26.93 -17.13 0.05
CA ARG A 37 27.12 -17.81 -1.25
C ARG A 37 28.50 -17.63 -1.84
N LEU A 38 29.15 -16.50 -1.56
CA LEU A 38 30.50 -16.18 -2.04
C LEU A 38 31.60 -16.71 -1.10
N GLY A 39 31.25 -17.41 -0.02
CA GLY A 39 32.21 -17.88 0.98
C GLY A 39 32.87 -16.76 1.79
N MET A 40 32.32 -15.55 1.75
CA MET A 40 32.85 -14.40 2.50
C MET A 40 32.39 -14.43 3.97
N PRO A 41 33.19 -13.88 4.91
CA PRO A 41 32.79 -13.81 6.31
C PRO A 41 31.48 -13.05 6.51
N ARG A 42 30.50 -13.71 7.12
CA ARG A 42 29.16 -13.12 7.39
C ARG A 42 29.21 -11.92 8.34
N VAL A 43 30.23 -11.83 9.19
CA VAL A 43 30.45 -10.68 10.09
C VAL A 43 30.56 -9.35 9.34
N LEU A 44 31.09 -9.37 8.11
CA LEU A 44 31.20 -8.16 7.28
C LEU A 44 29.83 -7.61 6.86
N ALA A 45 28.77 -8.43 6.87
CA ALA A 45 27.41 -7.98 6.62
C ALA A 45 26.91 -7.05 7.74
N ILE A 46 27.42 -7.19 8.97
CA ILE A 46 27.04 -6.32 10.10
C ILE A 46 27.56 -4.90 9.84
N GLY A 47 28.84 -4.78 9.47
CA GLY A 47 29.45 -3.49 9.13
C GLY A 47 28.79 -2.84 7.92
N GLN A 48 28.51 -3.62 6.85
CA GLN A 48 27.78 -3.13 5.69
C GLN A 48 26.33 -2.76 6.04
N GLY A 49 25.67 -3.52 6.91
CA GLY A 49 24.33 -3.25 7.39
C GLY A 49 24.24 -1.92 8.15
N ALA A 50 25.21 -1.64 9.01
CA ALA A 50 25.31 -0.35 9.70
C ALA A 50 25.50 0.81 8.71
N LEU A 51 26.38 0.65 7.72
CA LEU A 51 26.59 1.66 6.68
C LEU A 51 25.33 1.89 5.85
N ASN A 52 24.63 0.80 5.45
CA ASN A 52 23.37 0.88 4.72
C ASN A 52 22.30 1.61 5.55
N ALA A 53 22.23 1.34 6.85
CA ALA A 53 21.32 2.03 7.76
C ALA A 53 21.62 3.53 7.81
N ILE A 54 22.88 3.94 7.90
CA ILE A 54 23.27 5.36 7.87
C ILE A 54 22.84 6.01 6.54
N VAL A 55 23.15 5.37 5.41
CA VAL A 55 22.82 5.90 4.07
C VAL A 55 21.31 5.92 3.80
N LEU A 56 20.52 5.13 4.51
CA LEU A 56 19.05 5.17 4.43
C LEU A 56 18.45 6.20 5.39
N VAL A 57 18.83 6.14 6.67
CA VAL A 57 18.22 6.92 7.76
C VAL A 57 18.63 8.39 7.68
N VAL A 58 19.91 8.70 7.44
CA VAL A 58 20.37 10.11 7.44
C VAL A 58 19.68 10.92 6.34
N PRO A 59 19.61 10.48 5.07
CA PRO A 59 18.86 11.21 4.06
C PRO A 59 17.35 11.22 4.33
N ALA A 60 16.77 10.13 4.84
CA ALA A 60 15.34 10.09 5.16
C ALA A 60 14.98 11.11 6.25
N PHE A 61 15.79 11.17 7.30
CA PHE A 61 15.64 12.14 8.38
C PHE A 61 15.84 13.57 7.89
N GLY A 62 16.86 13.83 7.08
CA GLY A 62 17.09 15.14 6.49
C GLY A 62 15.90 15.62 5.65
N ILE A 63 15.39 14.76 4.75
CA ILE A 63 14.20 15.09 3.94
C ILE A 63 12.95 15.27 4.79
N TYR A 64 12.76 14.46 5.84
CA TYR A 64 11.66 14.63 6.78
C TYR A 64 11.69 16.02 7.43
N LEU A 65 12.85 16.42 7.97
CA LEU A 65 13.03 17.75 8.56
C LEU A 65 12.81 18.87 7.54
N LEU A 66 13.26 18.69 6.30
CA LEU A 66 12.98 19.66 5.22
C LEU A 66 11.48 19.82 4.97
N GLY A 67 10.69 18.73 5.08
CA GLY A 67 9.23 18.77 5.00
C GLY A 67 8.58 19.61 6.10
N TRP A 68 9.24 19.76 7.25
CA TRP A 68 8.76 20.57 8.37
C TRP A 68 9.22 22.03 8.31
N LEU A 69 10.04 22.44 7.33
CA LEU A 69 10.56 23.81 7.26
C LEU A 69 9.46 24.86 7.29
N GLY A 70 8.37 24.66 6.55
CA GLY A 70 7.25 25.61 6.53
C GLY A 70 6.64 25.84 7.93
N TRP A 71 6.49 24.78 8.73
CA TRP A 71 6.02 24.89 10.10
C TRP A 71 7.07 25.50 11.03
N ILE A 72 8.35 25.15 10.85
CA ILE A 72 9.47 25.63 11.70
C ILE A 72 9.68 27.14 11.51
N THR A 73 9.73 27.61 10.26
CA THR A 73 9.96 29.02 9.92
C THR A 73 8.69 29.86 9.97
N GLY A 74 7.52 29.24 9.84
CA GLY A 74 6.22 29.88 9.94
C GLY A 74 5.78 30.15 11.38
N SER A 75 4.69 30.91 11.51
CA SER A 75 4.09 31.31 12.78
C SER A 75 2.66 30.81 12.98
N ASP A 76 2.00 30.35 11.91
CA ASP A 76 0.57 29.99 11.84
C ASP A 76 0.32 28.47 11.84
N GLY A 77 1.38 27.67 11.97
CA GLY A 77 1.27 26.22 12.08
C GLY A 77 0.45 25.77 13.29
N TRP A 78 -0.32 24.69 13.13
CA TRP A 78 -1.05 24.10 14.26
C TRP A 78 -0.10 23.77 15.42
N GLY A 79 -0.44 24.23 16.63
CA GLY A 79 0.36 24.01 17.83
C GLY A 79 1.71 24.75 17.86
N ARG A 80 1.96 25.71 16.95
CA ARG A 80 3.27 26.38 16.78
C ARG A 80 3.79 27.12 18.02
N THR A 81 2.88 27.55 18.89
CA THR A 81 3.14 28.31 20.13
C THR A 81 2.65 27.57 21.38
N ALA A 82 2.43 26.24 21.29
CA ALA A 82 1.93 25.43 22.40
C ALA A 82 2.93 25.32 23.58
N LYS A 83 4.23 25.51 23.31
CA LYS A 83 5.33 25.51 24.29
C LYS A 83 6.23 26.74 24.08
N PRO A 84 7.09 27.10 25.06
CA PRO A 84 7.96 28.28 24.96
C PRO A 84 8.89 28.28 23.75
N SER A 85 9.42 27.12 23.35
CA SER A 85 10.26 26.99 22.17
C SER A 85 9.56 26.27 21.01
N TRP A 86 10.05 26.53 19.79
CA TRP A 86 9.50 25.90 18.58
C TRP A 86 9.74 24.39 18.55
N TYR A 87 10.87 23.90 19.08
CA TYR A 87 11.21 22.48 19.06
C TYR A 87 10.41 21.69 20.10
N GLU A 88 10.15 22.27 21.28
CA GLU A 88 9.22 21.68 22.26
C GLU A 88 7.79 21.65 21.70
N SER A 89 7.36 22.72 21.03
CA SER A 89 6.05 22.76 20.38
C SER A 89 5.93 21.71 19.27
N LEU A 90 6.99 21.51 18.49
CA LEU A 90 7.04 20.48 17.46
C LEU A 90 7.01 19.08 18.07
N TRP A 91 7.73 18.86 19.17
CA TRP A 91 7.71 17.59 19.90
C TRP A 91 6.31 17.29 20.46
N ASP A 92 5.68 18.30 21.08
CA ASP A 92 4.30 18.20 21.59
C ASP A 92 3.31 17.88 20.47
N TYR A 93 3.45 18.50 19.30
CA TYR A 93 2.67 18.16 18.10
C TYR A 93 2.79 16.67 17.77
N HIS A 94 4.02 16.13 17.73
CA HIS A 94 4.25 14.72 17.38
C HIS A 94 3.67 13.77 18.42
N LEU A 95 3.76 14.10 19.71
CA LEU A 95 3.13 13.34 20.78
C LEU A 95 1.60 13.34 20.64
N ASN A 96 1.00 14.49 20.37
CA ASN A 96 -0.44 14.61 20.14
C ASN A 96 -0.90 13.80 18.92
N ALA A 97 -0.16 13.89 17.81
CA ALA A 97 -0.44 13.09 16.61
C ALA A 97 -0.33 11.58 16.88
N TYR A 98 0.71 11.15 17.60
CA TYR A 98 0.90 9.74 17.97
C TYR A 98 -0.21 9.23 18.89
N ALA A 99 -0.58 10.02 19.91
CA ALA A 99 -1.67 9.68 20.84
C ALA A 99 -3.01 9.54 20.10
N PHE A 100 -3.33 10.48 19.21
CA PHE A 100 -4.53 10.39 18.38
C PHE A 100 -4.49 9.15 17.47
N HIS A 101 -3.37 8.92 16.78
CA HIS A 101 -3.26 7.78 15.87
C HIS A 101 -3.30 6.43 16.59
N THR A 102 -2.80 6.32 17.81
CA THR A 102 -2.85 5.05 18.56
C THR A 102 -4.14 4.87 19.36
N GLY A 103 -4.84 5.94 19.72
CA GLY A 103 -6.07 5.93 20.51
C GLY A 103 -7.40 6.04 19.73
N LEU A 104 -7.38 6.14 18.41
CA LEU A 104 -8.60 6.27 17.61
C LEU A 104 -9.36 4.94 17.45
N ILE A 105 -10.38 4.75 18.29
CA ILE A 105 -11.24 3.55 18.36
C ILE A 105 -12.73 3.84 18.14
N SER A 106 -13.07 5.02 17.61
CA SER A 106 -14.47 5.39 17.37
C SER A 106 -15.09 4.49 16.30
N PRO A 107 -16.24 3.83 16.56
CA PRO A 107 -16.84 2.91 15.60
C PRO A 107 -17.26 3.63 14.32
N HIS A 108 -17.03 3.00 13.17
CA HIS A 108 -17.45 3.52 11.87
C HIS A 108 -18.05 2.41 10.98
N PRO A 109 -19.17 2.65 10.26
CA PRO A 109 -19.84 1.61 9.45
C PRO A 109 -18.96 0.97 8.37
N TYR A 110 -18.03 1.74 7.81
CA TYR A 110 -17.06 1.29 6.80
C TYR A 110 -15.68 0.93 7.38
N GLN A 111 -15.54 0.79 8.70
CA GLN A 111 -14.27 0.36 9.26
C GLN A 111 -13.94 -1.05 8.78
N ALA A 112 -12.66 -1.29 8.50
CA ALA A 112 -12.13 -2.55 8.00
C ALA A 112 -10.76 -2.80 8.63
N ASN A 113 -10.49 -4.02 9.08
CA ASN A 113 -9.22 -4.40 9.70
C ASN A 113 -8.21 -4.96 8.69
N ALA A 114 -6.96 -5.15 9.14
CA ALA A 114 -5.85 -5.57 8.31
C ALA A 114 -6.08 -6.87 7.53
N PHE A 115 -6.87 -7.82 8.06
CA PHE A 115 -7.16 -9.09 7.38
C PHE A 115 -8.25 -8.92 6.32
N GLU A 116 -9.28 -8.13 6.61
CA GLU A 116 -10.34 -7.79 5.65
C GLU A 116 -9.78 -7.10 4.40
N TRP A 117 -8.70 -6.34 4.56
CA TRP A 117 -8.03 -5.67 3.44
C TRP A 117 -7.49 -6.62 2.38
N LEU A 118 -6.99 -7.78 2.79
CA LEU A 118 -6.38 -8.75 1.88
C LEU A 118 -7.36 -9.24 0.82
N LEU A 119 -8.62 -9.41 1.21
CA LEU A 119 -9.68 -9.91 0.32
C LEU A 119 -10.64 -8.80 -0.12
N SER A 120 -10.37 -7.54 0.24
CA SER A 120 -11.25 -6.41 -0.04
C SER A 120 -12.68 -6.63 0.47
N LEU A 121 -12.82 -7.13 1.70
CA LEU A 121 -14.12 -7.51 2.25
C LEU A 121 -15.00 -6.32 2.60
N ARG A 122 -14.40 -5.17 2.96
CA ARG A 122 -15.15 -3.95 3.30
C ARG A 122 -14.54 -2.72 2.62
N PRO A 123 -14.77 -2.53 1.30
CA PRO A 123 -14.33 -1.34 0.59
C PRO A 123 -14.91 -0.07 1.21
N THR A 124 -14.10 0.96 1.33
CA THR A 124 -14.53 2.21 1.98
C THR A 124 -15.30 3.08 1.00
N ALA A 125 -16.55 3.42 1.33
CA ALA A 125 -17.27 4.49 0.64
C ALA A 125 -16.66 5.85 1.04
N LEU A 126 -16.10 6.55 0.04
CA LEU A 126 -15.53 7.89 0.18
C LEU A 126 -16.59 8.97 -0.11
N PHE A 127 -17.52 8.67 -1.00
CA PHE A 127 -18.66 9.52 -1.33
C PHE A 127 -19.86 8.65 -1.73
N PHE A 128 -21.05 9.04 -1.32
CA PHE A 128 -22.30 8.44 -1.76
C PHE A 128 -23.42 9.46 -1.64
N GLU A 129 -24.08 9.73 -2.74
CA GLU A 129 -25.28 10.58 -2.76
C GLU A 129 -26.26 10.08 -3.82
N ARG A 130 -27.55 10.22 -3.51
CA ARG A 130 -28.66 9.93 -4.42
C ARG A 130 -29.36 11.23 -4.73
N TYR A 131 -29.60 11.47 -6.00
CA TYR A 131 -30.26 12.68 -6.47
C TYR A 131 -31.54 12.32 -7.23
N GLU A 132 -32.57 13.14 -7.04
CA GLU A 132 -33.85 13.07 -7.75
C GLU A 132 -34.08 14.42 -8.44
N GLY A 133 -34.31 14.41 -9.76
CA GLY A 133 -34.56 15.63 -10.55
C GLY A 133 -33.42 16.67 -10.55
N SER A 134 -32.18 16.26 -10.25
CA SER A 134 -31.02 17.16 -10.14
C SER A 134 -30.26 17.29 -11.46
N SER A 135 -29.69 18.47 -11.72
CA SER A 135 -28.77 18.69 -12.85
C SER A 135 -27.50 17.84 -12.76
N ALA A 136 -27.14 17.35 -11.57
CA ALA A 136 -26.02 16.42 -11.36
C ALA A 136 -26.20 15.09 -12.10
N CYS A 137 -27.45 14.70 -12.40
CA CYS A 137 -27.76 13.46 -13.11
C CYS A 137 -27.65 13.56 -14.63
N GLY A 138 -27.38 14.75 -15.18
CA GLY A 138 -27.24 14.99 -16.60
C GLY A 138 -28.52 14.66 -17.36
N VAL A 139 -28.51 13.53 -18.07
CA VAL A 139 -29.65 13.04 -18.87
C VAL A 139 -30.60 12.11 -18.10
N LEU A 140 -30.20 11.67 -16.90
CA LEU A 140 -31.01 10.79 -16.05
C LEU A 140 -31.98 11.60 -15.19
N THR A 141 -33.16 11.06 -14.92
CA THR A 141 -34.13 11.66 -13.99
C THR A 141 -33.65 11.56 -12.55
N ASP A 142 -33.16 10.38 -12.18
CA ASP A 142 -32.62 10.06 -10.87
C ASP A 142 -31.30 9.32 -11.03
N CYS A 143 -30.35 9.57 -10.14
CA CYS A 143 -29.03 8.96 -10.21
C CYS A 143 -28.40 8.76 -8.84
N THR A 144 -27.53 7.77 -8.76
CA THR A 144 -26.61 7.53 -7.65
C THR A 144 -25.21 7.93 -8.10
N VAL A 145 -24.55 8.76 -7.29
CA VAL A 145 -23.14 9.13 -7.45
C VAL A 145 -22.38 8.55 -6.27
N ALA A 146 -21.45 7.64 -6.54
CA ALA A 146 -20.67 6.98 -5.51
C ALA A 146 -19.19 6.94 -5.86
N LEU A 147 -18.34 7.20 -4.87
CA LEU A 147 -16.90 6.97 -4.92
C LEU A 147 -16.57 5.95 -3.83
N THR A 148 -16.22 4.73 -4.24
CA THR A 148 -15.87 3.64 -3.31
C THR A 148 -14.47 3.13 -3.66
N ALA A 149 -13.63 2.96 -2.64
CA ALA A 149 -12.25 2.49 -2.78
C ALA A 149 -12.17 0.97 -3.02
N ILE A 150 -12.79 0.49 -4.10
CA ILE A 150 -12.77 -0.90 -4.53
C ILE A 150 -11.54 -1.11 -5.43
N PRO A 151 -10.60 -2.01 -5.08
CA PRO A 151 -9.47 -2.32 -5.94
C PRO A 151 -9.91 -3.16 -7.15
N ASN A 152 -9.09 -3.18 -8.21
CA ASN A 152 -9.27 -4.16 -9.27
C ASN A 152 -9.05 -5.58 -8.71
N LEU A 153 -10.13 -6.33 -8.49
CA LEU A 153 -10.08 -7.63 -7.78
C LEU A 153 -9.19 -8.67 -8.47
N VAL A 154 -9.05 -8.61 -9.80
CA VAL A 154 -8.16 -9.50 -10.55
C VAL A 154 -6.70 -9.23 -10.20
N ILE A 155 -6.30 -7.95 -10.17
CA ILE A 155 -4.97 -7.54 -9.73
C ILE A 155 -4.77 -7.82 -8.24
N TRP A 156 -5.77 -7.49 -7.42
CA TRP A 156 -5.69 -7.56 -5.97
C TRP A 156 -5.50 -9.00 -5.48
N LEU A 157 -6.44 -9.88 -5.82
CA LEU A 157 -6.40 -11.28 -5.42
C LEU A 157 -5.29 -12.05 -6.16
N GLY A 158 -5.08 -11.77 -7.45
CA GLY A 158 -3.97 -12.34 -8.21
C GLY A 158 -2.60 -11.95 -7.64
N GLY A 159 -2.44 -10.69 -7.23
CA GLY A 159 -1.25 -10.17 -6.59
C GLY A 159 -1.03 -10.76 -5.20
N LEU A 160 -2.09 -10.95 -4.40
CA LEU A 160 -2.00 -11.61 -3.10
C LEU A 160 -1.53 -13.06 -3.25
N LEU A 161 -2.13 -13.82 -4.16
CA LEU A 161 -1.69 -15.18 -4.48
C LEU A 161 -0.24 -15.21 -4.97
N ALA A 162 0.16 -14.21 -5.78
CA ALA A 162 1.54 -14.08 -6.24
C ALA A 162 2.52 -13.79 -5.09
N ILE A 163 2.17 -12.93 -4.13
CA ILE A 163 2.98 -12.69 -2.92
C ILE A 163 3.16 -13.97 -2.11
N ILE A 164 2.08 -14.72 -1.88
CA ILE A 164 2.15 -16.01 -1.17
C ILE A 164 3.07 -16.98 -1.92
N TRP A 165 2.90 -17.11 -3.24
CA TRP A 165 3.74 -17.96 -4.07
C TRP A 165 5.22 -17.54 -4.03
N LEU A 166 5.52 -16.24 -4.09
CA LEU A 166 6.87 -15.70 -3.98
C LEU A 166 7.49 -16.01 -2.62
N GLY A 167 6.75 -15.84 -1.53
CA GLY A 167 7.18 -16.18 -0.18
C GLY A 167 7.55 -17.66 -0.05
N LEU A 168 6.64 -18.56 -0.45
CA LEU A 168 6.86 -20.00 -0.43
C LEU A 168 8.06 -20.43 -1.30
N ARG A 169 8.22 -19.80 -2.47
CA ARG A 169 9.39 -20.05 -3.34
C ARG A 169 10.69 -19.57 -2.69
N ASN A 170 10.67 -18.42 -2.03
CA ASN A 170 11.84 -17.83 -1.41
C ASN A 170 12.37 -18.66 -0.23
N ILE A 171 11.48 -19.35 0.51
CA ILE A 171 11.84 -20.32 1.56
C ILE A 171 12.69 -21.47 0.98
N ARG A 172 12.31 -21.99 -0.19
CA ARG A 172 13.04 -23.10 -0.84
C ARG A 172 14.34 -22.65 -1.51
N LYS A 173 14.31 -21.50 -2.17
CA LYS A 173 15.48 -20.93 -2.85
C LYS A 173 15.43 -19.42 -2.79
N PHE A 174 16.30 -18.86 -1.94
CA PHE A 174 16.38 -17.42 -1.75
C PHE A 174 16.67 -16.68 -3.07
N ASN A 175 15.81 -15.71 -3.38
CA ASN A 175 15.93 -14.79 -4.48
C ASN A 175 15.69 -13.38 -3.96
N ALA A 176 16.69 -12.50 -4.05
CA ALA A 176 16.60 -11.15 -3.52
C ALA A 176 15.39 -10.36 -4.07
N GLY A 177 15.09 -10.47 -5.36
CA GLY A 177 13.93 -9.79 -5.96
C GLY A 177 12.59 -10.27 -5.38
N SER A 178 12.38 -11.59 -5.28
CA SER A 178 11.17 -12.16 -4.65
C SER A 178 11.08 -11.78 -3.18
N PHE A 179 12.19 -11.82 -2.46
CA PHE A 179 12.25 -11.40 -1.06
C PHE A 179 11.88 -9.93 -0.89
N GLY A 180 12.41 -9.04 -1.73
CA GLY A 180 12.11 -7.61 -1.68
C GLY A 180 10.63 -7.28 -1.89
N LEU A 181 9.97 -7.97 -2.82
CA LEU A 181 8.52 -7.80 -3.05
C LEU A 181 7.69 -8.24 -1.84
N VAL A 182 8.04 -9.38 -1.24
CA VAL A 182 7.37 -9.88 -0.02
C VAL A 182 7.64 -8.95 1.16
N THR A 183 8.89 -8.51 1.35
CA THR A 183 9.26 -7.58 2.43
C THR A 183 8.52 -6.25 2.30
N GLY A 184 8.39 -5.70 1.10
CA GLY A 184 7.64 -4.46 0.89
C GLY A 184 6.15 -4.60 1.11
N PHE A 185 5.54 -5.72 0.70
CA PHE A 185 4.15 -6.04 1.06
C PHE A 185 3.98 -6.11 2.58
N LEU A 186 4.85 -6.87 3.26
CA LEU A 186 4.81 -7.01 4.71
C LEU A 186 5.04 -5.67 5.43
N ALA A 187 5.89 -4.80 4.92
CA ALA A 187 6.11 -3.47 5.48
C ALA A 187 4.83 -2.63 5.51
N GLY A 188 4.00 -2.74 4.47
CA GLY A 188 2.74 -2.03 4.38
C GLY A 188 1.57 -2.71 5.12
N TRP A 189 1.59 -4.04 5.26
CA TRP A 189 0.49 -4.81 5.84
C TRP A 189 0.71 -5.23 7.31
N LEU A 190 1.86 -5.84 7.62
CA LEU A 190 2.11 -6.51 8.90
C LEU A 190 1.97 -5.59 10.13
N PRO A 191 2.42 -4.31 10.11
CA PRO A 191 2.24 -3.43 11.25
C PRO A 191 0.77 -3.28 11.67
N TRP A 192 -0.17 -3.32 10.72
CA TRP A 192 -1.61 -3.17 11.00
C TRP A 192 -2.22 -4.38 11.69
N VAL A 193 -1.57 -5.55 11.64
CA VAL A 193 -1.99 -6.73 12.41
C VAL A 193 -1.88 -6.48 13.92
N PHE A 194 -1.06 -5.53 14.35
CA PHE A 194 -0.95 -5.13 15.76
C PHE A 194 -1.95 -4.04 16.16
N TYR A 195 -2.78 -3.54 15.23
CA TYR A 195 -3.73 -2.45 15.47
C TYR A 195 -5.15 -2.82 14.98
N LEU A 196 -5.62 -4.03 15.28
CA LEU A 196 -6.93 -4.53 14.82
C LEU A 196 -8.12 -3.78 15.43
N GLU A 197 -7.99 -3.33 16.68
CA GLU A 197 -9.03 -2.58 17.40
C GLU A 197 -9.12 -1.12 16.97
N ARG A 198 -8.14 -0.64 16.19
CA ARG A 198 -8.12 0.74 15.71
C ARG A 198 -9.10 0.92 14.57
N THR A 199 -9.86 2.01 14.58
CA THR A 199 -10.71 2.41 13.47
C THR A 199 -9.85 2.67 12.23
N THR A 200 -9.90 1.74 11.30
CA THR A 200 -9.11 1.74 10.07
C THR A 200 -9.97 1.34 8.88
N PHE A 201 -9.43 1.50 7.66
CA PHE A 201 -10.23 1.49 6.43
C PHE A 201 -9.47 0.81 5.29
N GLN A 202 -10.19 0.20 4.35
CA GLN A 202 -9.62 -0.50 3.19
C GLN A 202 -8.60 0.36 2.42
N PHE A 203 -8.84 1.66 2.26
CA PHE A 203 -7.94 2.51 1.48
C PHE A 203 -6.52 2.60 2.05
N TYR A 204 -6.30 2.23 3.32
CA TYR A 204 -4.95 2.14 3.90
C TYR A 204 -4.07 1.11 3.18
N ALA A 205 -4.70 0.09 2.59
CA ALA A 205 -4.05 -0.94 1.81
C ALA A 205 -3.36 -0.42 0.54
N VAL A 206 -3.69 0.80 0.09
CA VAL A 206 -3.03 1.45 -1.06
C VAL A 206 -1.51 1.48 -0.91
N ALA A 207 -1.01 1.55 0.33
CA ALA A 207 0.42 1.59 0.63
C ALA A 207 1.18 0.33 0.15
N TYR A 208 0.54 -0.84 0.15
CA TYR A 208 1.15 -2.08 -0.35
C TYR A 208 0.65 -2.53 -1.73
N ALA A 209 -0.32 -1.82 -2.30
CA ALA A 209 -0.89 -2.13 -3.63
C ALA A 209 0.16 -2.25 -4.75
N PRO A 210 1.20 -1.38 -4.84
CA PRO A 210 2.24 -1.53 -5.86
C PRO A 210 2.98 -2.86 -5.78
N TYR A 211 3.15 -3.42 -4.58
CA TYR A 211 3.82 -4.72 -4.40
C TYR A 211 2.95 -5.87 -4.88
N LEU A 212 1.62 -5.78 -4.78
CA LEU A 212 0.70 -6.76 -5.37
C LEU A 212 0.81 -6.76 -6.90
N VAL A 213 0.83 -5.57 -7.51
CA VAL A 213 0.99 -5.41 -8.97
C VAL A 213 2.32 -6.00 -9.43
N LEU A 214 3.43 -5.63 -8.77
CA LEU A 214 4.77 -6.12 -9.11
C LEU A 214 4.91 -7.62 -8.87
N ALA A 215 4.32 -8.16 -7.80
CA ALA A 215 4.32 -9.60 -7.53
C ALA A 215 3.57 -10.36 -8.61
N LEU A 216 2.38 -9.88 -9.02
CA LEU A 216 1.62 -10.48 -10.11
C LEU A 216 2.40 -10.45 -11.42
N ALA A 217 2.98 -9.29 -11.78
CA ALA A 217 3.80 -9.14 -12.97
C ALA A 217 5.02 -10.11 -12.96
N PHE A 218 5.69 -10.23 -11.82
CA PHE A 218 6.82 -11.15 -11.66
C PHE A 218 6.39 -12.62 -11.78
N ALA A 219 5.26 -13.00 -11.17
CA ALA A 219 4.72 -14.35 -11.26
C ALA A 219 4.33 -14.69 -12.71
N MET A 220 3.71 -13.75 -13.41
CA MET A 220 3.35 -13.91 -14.83
C MET A 220 4.57 -14.00 -15.73
N HIS A 221 5.60 -13.18 -15.49
CA HIS A 221 6.87 -13.29 -16.21
C HIS A 221 7.55 -14.64 -15.97
N ALA A 222 7.55 -15.13 -14.73
CA ALA A 222 8.10 -16.45 -14.40
C ALA A 222 7.30 -17.60 -15.05
N TYR A 223 5.97 -17.49 -15.10
CA TYR A 223 5.08 -18.42 -15.79
C TYR A 223 5.37 -18.45 -17.29
N TRP A 224 5.47 -17.30 -17.93
CA TRP A 224 5.79 -17.17 -19.35
C TRP A 224 7.16 -17.74 -19.69
N ARG A 225 8.22 -17.34 -18.98
CA ARG A 225 9.59 -17.84 -19.23
C ARG A 225 9.70 -19.36 -19.10
N LYS A 226 9.02 -19.95 -18.12
CA LYS A 226 8.98 -21.41 -17.96
C LYS A 226 8.24 -22.11 -19.11
N GLY A 227 7.34 -21.41 -19.79
CA GLY A 227 6.67 -21.90 -20.99
C GLY A 227 7.61 -21.95 -22.17
N VAL A 228 8.29 -20.84 -22.43
CA VAL A 228 9.30 -20.71 -23.50
C VAL A 228 10.39 -21.77 -23.33
N ALA A 229 10.97 -21.88 -22.13
CA ALA A 229 12.03 -22.85 -21.84
C ALA A 229 11.60 -24.33 -21.99
N ARG A 230 10.30 -24.63 -21.95
CA ARG A 230 9.75 -25.99 -22.06
C ARG A 230 8.98 -26.23 -23.37
N GLY A 231 8.98 -25.27 -24.30
CA GLY A 231 8.20 -25.35 -25.54
C GLY A 231 6.68 -25.47 -25.34
N LEU A 232 6.14 -25.03 -24.19
CA LEU A 232 4.72 -25.15 -23.89
C LEU A 232 3.91 -24.08 -24.65
N LYS A 233 3.02 -24.53 -25.53
CA LYS A 233 2.06 -23.67 -26.26
C LYS A 233 0.94 -23.19 -25.32
N GLY A 234 0.32 -22.05 -25.62
CA GLY A 234 -0.87 -21.53 -24.92
C GLY A 234 -0.63 -20.59 -23.72
N ARG A 235 0.60 -20.49 -23.20
CA ARG A 235 0.90 -19.54 -22.09
C ARG A 235 0.73 -18.06 -22.42
N PRO A 236 1.03 -17.58 -23.66
CA PRO A 236 0.67 -16.22 -24.06
C PRO A 236 -0.84 -15.95 -23.99
N GLY A 237 -1.67 -16.96 -24.29
CA GLY A 237 -3.13 -16.86 -24.20
C GLY A 237 -3.61 -16.61 -22.77
N ALA A 238 -3.00 -17.28 -21.77
CA ALA A 238 -3.33 -17.03 -20.36
C ALA A 238 -2.99 -15.60 -19.91
N LEU A 239 -1.89 -15.02 -20.42
CA LEU A 239 -1.55 -13.62 -20.16
C LEU A 239 -2.56 -12.67 -20.81
N ALA A 240 -2.97 -12.95 -22.05
CA ALA A 240 -3.99 -12.17 -22.74
C ALA A 240 -5.31 -12.20 -21.96
N VAL A 241 -5.76 -13.37 -21.52
CA VAL A 241 -6.96 -13.53 -20.69
C VAL A 241 -6.84 -12.72 -19.39
N LEU A 242 -5.71 -12.78 -18.70
CA LEU A 242 -5.51 -11.99 -17.48
C LEU A 242 -5.62 -10.48 -17.76
N ILE A 243 -4.93 -9.98 -18.78
CA ILE A 243 -4.94 -8.55 -19.15
C ILE A 243 -6.35 -8.12 -19.55
N THR A 244 -7.03 -8.90 -20.39
CA THR A 244 -8.42 -8.64 -20.78
C THR A 244 -9.34 -8.61 -19.57
N SER A 245 -9.21 -9.56 -18.64
CA SER A 245 -9.99 -9.56 -17.39
C SER A 245 -9.74 -8.32 -16.54
N VAL A 246 -8.48 -7.87 -16.41
CA VAL A 246 -8.13 -6.63 -15.70
C VAL A 246 -8.82 -5.42 -16.33
N VAL A 247 -8.78 -5.31 -17.65
CA VAL A 247 -9.41 -4.21 -18.39
C VAL A 247 -10.93 -4.26 -18.25
N LEU A 248 -11.55 -5.42 -18.40
CA LEU A 248 -13.00 -5.57 -18.24
C LEU A 248 -13.47 -5.23 -16.82
N PHE A 249 -12.72 -5.64 -15.78
CA PHE A 249 -13.00 -5.23 -14.41
C PHE A 249 -12.85 -3.71 -14.21
N ALA A 250 -11.85 -3.09 -14.84
CA ALA A 250 -11.67 -1.64 -14.77
C ALA A 250 -12.83 -0.88 -15.43
N LEU A 251 -13.28 -1.35 -16.60
CA LEU A 251 -14.46 -0.80 -17.28
C LEU A 251 -15.73 -0.99 -16.45
N TYR A 252 -15.90 -2.17 -15.84
CA TYR A 252 -17.05 -2.47 -15.00
C TYR A 252 -17.15 -1.56 -13.78
N PHE A 253 -16.03 -1.22 -13.13
CA PHE A 253 -15.99 -0.32 -11.96
C PHE A 253 -15.74 1.15 -12.30
N LEU A 254 -15.66 1.52 -13.59
CA LEU A 254 -15.25 2.86 -14.02
C LEU A 254 -16.13 3.97 -13.42
N SER A 255 -17.45 3.76 -13.36
CA SER A 255 -18.36 4.75 -12.78
C SER A 255 -18.12 4.99 -11.30
N ILE A 256 -17.73 3.96 -10.54
CA ILE A 256 -17.41 4.08 -9.11
C ILE A 256 -16.09 4.81 -8.90
N TRP A 257 -15.07 4.55 -9.73
CA TRP A 257 -13.77 5.20 -9.57
C TRP A 257 -13.76 6.65 -10.02
N MET A 258 -14.58 6.99 -11.00
CA MET A 258 -14.70 8.33 -11.57
C MET A 258 -15.87 9.13 -10.98
N ALA A 259 -16.62 8.55 -10.03
CA ALA A 259 -17.83 9.13 -9.44
C ALA A 259 -18.83 9.62 -10.52
N LEU A 260 -19.08 8.79 -11.54
CA LEU A 260 -20.02 9.11 -12.60
C LEU A 260 -21.46 8.84 -12.14
N PRO A 261 -22.43 9.69 -12.50
CA PRO A 261 -23.84 9.46 -12.20
C PRO A 261 -24.34 8.23 -12.97
N VAL A 262 -24.91 7.28 -12.24
CA VAL A 262 -25.51 6.07 -12.82
C VAL A 262 -26.88 5.79 -12.19
N PRO A 263 -27.78 5.06 -12.85
CA PRO A 263 -29.00 4.58 -12.21
C PRO A 263 -28.67 3.71 -10.98
N ASP A 264 -29.51 3.76 -9.94
CA ASP A 264 -29.25 3.06 -8.67
C ASP A 264 -29.00 1.56 -8.85
N PHE A 265 -29.71 0.91 -9.79
CA PHE A 265 -29.53 -0.52 -10.05
C PHE A 265 -28.13 -0.84 -10.60
N VAL A 266 -27.50 0.08 -11.34
CA VAL A 266 -26.13 -0.10 -11.87
C VAL A 266 -25.14 -0.09 -10.71
N TRP A 267 -25.27 0.87 -9.80
CA TRP A 267 -24.45 0.92 -8.58
C TRP A 267 -24.64 -0.35 -7.74
N ARG A 268 -25.88 -0.82 -7.53
CA ARG A 268 -26.16 -2.05 -6.77
C ARG A 268 -25.53 -3.28 -7.40
N MET A 269 -25.56 -3.41 -8.73
CA MET A 269 -24.89 -4.53 -9.41
C MET A 269 -23.38 -4.51 -9.16
N GLN A 270 -22.76 -3.33 -9.14
CA GLN A 270 -21.32 -3.17 -8.88
C GLN A 270 -20.93 -3.54 -7.44
N MET A 271 -21.88 -3.55 -6.50
CA MET A 271 -21.67 -4.10 -5.17
C MET A 271 -21.76 -5.64 -5.22
N ILE A 272 -20.74 -6.26 -5.81
CA ILE A 272 -20.68 -7.70 -6.11
C ILE A 272 -21.00 -8.56 -4.88
N PHE A 273 -20.56 -8.14 -3.70
CA PHE A 273 -20.84 -8.82 -2.45
C PHE A 273 -21.91 -8.06 -1.64
N PRO A 274 -22.89 -8.76 -1.04
CA PRO A 274 -23.95 -8.12 -0.26
C PRO A 274 -23.44 -7.27 0.91
N PHE A 275 -22.29 -7.65 1.49
CA PHE A 275 -21.67 -6.99 2.63
C PHE A 275 -20.77 -5.80 2.26
N TRP A 276 -20.78 -5.35 1.00
CA TRP A 276 -20.11 -4.11 0.59
C TRP A 276 -20.96 -2.86 0.84
N ILE A 277 -22.23 -3.04 1.20
CA ILE A 277 -23.18 -1.99 1.58
C ILE A 277 -23.27 -1.93 3.11
#